data_AF-C0L6P3-F1
#
_entry.id   AF-C0L6P3-F1
#
_cell.length_a   1.000
_cell.length_b   1.000
_cell.length_c   1.000
_cell.angle_alpha   90.00
_cell.angle_beta   90.00
_cell.angle_gamma   90.00
#
_symmetry.space_group_name_H-M   'P 1'
#
loop_
_entity.id
_entity.type
_entity.pdbx_description
1 polymer ?
#
loop_
_entity_poly.entity_id
_entity_poly.type
_entity_poly.pdbx_seq_one_letter_code
_entity_poly.pdbx_strand_id
1 'polypeptide(L)' 'IQMVSDCDTAKFARFHWGMLEEGVYFAPSRFEAGFTSLAHTSEDVQKTIAAAEKVFSRI' A
#
# COMPACT_ATOMS: atom_id res chain seq x y z
N ILE A 1 -3.16 -11.41 -15.85
CA ILE A 1 -2.22 -12.19 -15.00
C ILE A 1 -0.77 -11.80 -15.27
N GLN A 2 -0.33 -11.69 -16.53
CA GLN A 2 1.05 -11.33 -16.89
C GLN A 2 1.56 -10.01 -16.26
N MET A 3 0.72 -8.96 -16.17
CA MET A 3 1.06 -7.67 -15.55
C MET A 3 1.46 -7.75 -14.07
N VAL A 4 0.89 -8.70 -13.31
CA VAL A 4 1.27 -8.86 -11.89
C VAL A 4 2.62 -9.53 -11.83
N SER A 5 2.88 -10.57 -12.63
CA SER A 5 4.14 -11.34 -12.59
C SER A 5 5.41 -10.49 -12.65
N ASP A 6 5.38 -9.39 -13.40
CA ASP A 6 6.52 -8.47 -13.59
C ASP A 6 6.75 -7.50 -12.40
N CYS A 7 5.89 -7.52 -11.38
CA CYS A 7 6.03 -6.70 -10.19
C CYS A 7 7.26 -7.11 -9.35
N ASP A 8 8.12 -6.13 -9.05
CA ASP A 8 9.26 -6.29 -8.15
C ASP A 8 8.78 -6.62 -6.73
N THR A 9 8.97 -7.88 -6.36
CA THR A 9 8.48 -8.43 -5.08
C THR A 9 9.21 -7.82 -3.89
N ALA A 10 10.49 -7.45 -4.04
CA ALA A 10 11.25 -6.83 -2.96
C ALA A 10 10.78 -5.39 -2.71
N LYS A 11 10.49 -4.63 -3.77
CA LYS A 11 9.92 -3.29 -3.64
C LYS A 11 8.51 -3.32 -3.05
N PHE A 12 7.66 -4.26 -3.49
CA PHE A 12 6.34 -4.44 -2.90
C PHE A 12 6.43 -4.76 -1.40
N ALA A 13 7.33 -5.67 -1.00
CA ALA A 13 7.52 -6.01 0.41
C ALA A 13 7.94 -4.79 1.25
N ARG A 14 8.90 -3.99 0.76
CA ARG A 14 9.33 -2.75 1.43
C ARG A 14 8.19 -1.75 1.57
N PHE A 15 7.39 -1.58 0.51
CA PHE A 15 6.21 -0.73 0.55
C PHE A 15 5.18 -1.23 1.56
N HIS A 16 4.84 -2.53 1.55
CA HIS A 16 3.88 -3.11 2.48
C HIS A 16 4.28 -2.88 3.94
N TRP A 17 5.53 -3.20 4.28
CA TRP A 17 6.04 -3.00 5.65
C TRP A 17 6.10 -1.51 6.02
N GLY A 18 6.57 -0.65 5.12
CA GLY A 18 6.60 0.79 5.38
C GLY A 18 5.19 1.39 5.58
N MET A 19 4.20 0.97 4.80
CA MET A 19 2.82 1.42 4.98
C MET A 19 2.24 0.92 6.31
N LEU A 20 2.56 -0.32 6.71
CA LEU A 20 2.14 -0.88 7.98
C LEU A 20 2.73 -0.10 9.17
N GLU A 21 3.99 0.32 9.09
CA GLU A 21 4.65 1.19 10.07
C GLU A 21 3.98 2.58 10.19
N GLU A 22 3.51 3.15 9.08
CA GLU A 22 2.73 4.40 9.07
C GLU A 22 1.24 4.19 9.40
N GLY A 23 0.84 2.97 9.78
CA GLY A 23 -0.51 2.64 10.27
C GLY A 23 -1.53 2.30 9.19
N VAL A 24 -1.10 2.02 7.96
CA VAL A 24 -1.97 1.65 6.84
C VAL A 24 -1.73 0.21 6.41
N TYR A 25 -2.75 -0.63 6.59
CA TYR A 25 -2.69 -2.04 6.20
C TYR A 25 -3.15 -2.23 4.75
N PHE A 26 -2.24 -2.69 3.90
CA PHE A 26 -2.56 -3.25 2.59
C PHE A 26 -2.54 -4.79 2.64
N ALA A 27 -3.25 -5.42 1.71
CA ALA A 27 -3.18 -6.86 1.54
C ALA A 27 -1.71 -7.33 1.41
N PRO A 28 -1.27 -8.37 2.14
CA PRO A 28 0.13 -8.78 2.23
C PRO A 28 0.63 -9.56 0.99
N SER A 29 -0.06 -9.41 -0.13
CA SER A 29 0.23 -10.10 -1.38
C SER A 29 0.00 -9.19 -2.58
N ARG A 30 0.99 -9.15 -3.47
CA ARG A 30 0.90 -8.45 -4.77
C ARG A 30 -0.13 -9.06 -5.73
N PHE A 31 -0.66 -10.24 -5.39
CA PHE A 31 -1.70 -10.94 -6.14
C PHE A 31 -3.10 -10.70 -5.58
N GLU A 32 -3.24 -9.96 -4.47
CA GLU A 32 -4.51 -9.64 -3.84
C GLU A 32 -4.96 -8.22 -4.18
N ALA A 33 -6.28 -8.04 -4.24
CA ALA A 33 -6.88 -6.72 -4.34
C ALA A 33 -7.10 -6.12 -2.95
N GLY A 34 -6.89 -4.82 -2.81
CA GLY A 34 -7.39 -4.05 -1.68
C GLY A 34 -8.86 -3.67 -1.89
N PHE A 35 -9.63 -3.64 -0.82
CA PHE A 35 -11.03 -3.20 -0.84
C PHE A 35 -11.23 -2.03 0.11
N THR A 36 -12.04 -1.06 -0.31
CA THR A 36 -12.49 0.04 0.55
C THR A 36 -13.88 -0.27 1.12
N SER A 37 -14.35 0.56 2.03
CA SER A 37 -15.68 0.46 2.62
C SER A 37 -16.33 1.84 2.73
N LEU A 38 -17.65 1.87 2.96
CA LEU A 38 -18.38 3.13 3.22
C LEU A 38 -17.94 3.83 4.51
N ALA A 39 -17.18 3.16 5.38
CA ALA A 39 -16.61 3.77 6.57
C ALA A 39 -15.38 4.64 6.26
N HIS A 40 -14.73 4.46 5.11
CA HIS A 40 -13.61 5.29 4.70
C HIS A 40 -14.08 6.69 4.34
N THR A 41 -13.42 7.68 4.92
CA THR A 41 -13.65 9.10 4.68
C THR A 41 -12.58 9.68 3.76
N SER A 42 -12.81 10.89 3.26
CA SER A 42 -11.77 11.64 2.53
C SER A 42 -10.51 11.87 3.36
N GLU A 43 -10.64 11.99 4.69
CA GLU A 43 -9.51 12.15 5.60
C GLU A 43 -8.64 10.88 5.64
N ASP A 44 -9.26 9.69 5.64
CA ASP A 44 -8.54 8.41 5.59
C ASP A 44 -7.73 8.26 4.30
N VAL A 45 -8.29 8.75 3.18
CA VAL A 45 -7.58 8.78 1.89
C VAL A 45 -6.38 9.73 1.96
N GLN A 46 -6.55 10.94 2.51
CA GLN A 46 -5.44 11.90 2.65
C GLN A 46 -4.32 11.38 3.56
N LYS A 47 -4.69 10.75 4.69
CA LYS A 47 -3.74 10.08 5.58
C LYS A 47 -2.97 8.97 4.85
N THR A 48 -3.68 8.17 4.05
CA THR A 48 -3.08 7.09 3.27
C THR A 48 -2.10 7.61 2.22
N ILE A 49 -2.44 8.71 1.52
CA ILE A 49 -1.55 9.36 0.55
C ILE A 49 -0.30 9.89 1.25
N ALA A 50 -0.46 10.63 2.35
CA ALA A 50 0.68 11.18 3.09
C ALA A 50 1.62 10.08 3.63
N ALA A 51 1.07 8.96 4.11
CA ALA A 51 1.85 7.79 4.48
C ALA A 51 2.62 7.21 3.29
N ALA A 52 1.95 7.05 2.14
CA ALA A 52 2.58 6.54 0.92
C ALA A 52 3.72 7.43 0.43
N GLU A 53 3.56 8.75 0.45
CA GLU A 53 4.63 9.69 0.09
C GLU A 53 5.87 9.54 0.98
N LYS A 54 5.68 9.44 2.31
CA LYS A 54 6.78 9.20 3.25
C LYS A 54 7.47 7.87 2.96
N VAL A 55 6.70 6.80 2.74
CA VAL A 55 7.22 5.47 2.49
C VAL A 55 8.00 5.44 1.19
N PHE A 56 7.46 5.97 0.10
CA PHE A 56 8.17 6.05 -1.19
C PHE A 56 9.46 6.87 -1.13
N SER A 57 9.56 7.87 -0.26
CA SER A 57 10.82 8.62 -0.09
C SER A 57 11.98 7.78 0.47
N ARG A 58 11.70 6.58 1.01
CA ARG A 58 12.67 5.69 1.68
C ARG A 58 12.98 4.41 0.90
N ILE A 59 12.33 4.15 -0.25
CA ILE A 59 12.41 2.86 -0.99
C ILE A 59 13.21 2.97 -2.27
#